data_AF-A0A3N4KZX5-F1
#
_entry.id   AF-A0A3N4KZX5-F1
#
_cell.length_a   1.000
_cell.length_b   1.000
_cell.length_c   1.000
_cell.angle_alpha   90.00
_cell.angle_beta   90.00
_cell.angle_gamma   90.00
#
_symmetry.space_group_name_H-M   'P 1'
#
loop_
_entity.id
_entity.type
_entity.pdbx_description
1 polymer ?
#
loop_
_entity_poly.entity_id
_entity_poly.type
_entity_poly.pdbx_seq_one_letter_code
_entity_poly.pdbx_strand_id
1 'polypeptide(L)'
;CTSCTEPLIISVEDEDTPDQSAGIIDDIELPCGHHYHWYCYYSCLIQFYNPQCPSCSTSTLDSATGKLLVTYRNEGGIQTGLDLGALLDEEEFYDENPELKKVRAFLEFCAEGDVESVLEMIEMDAELLDAQDFETGQTGLHVAVQNQREDVIQLLLEKGVDRAVLDNAGRNYYQLAVELGAD
;
A
#
# COMPACT_ATOMS: atom_id res chain seq x y z
N CYS A 1 -8.44 13.40 16.64
CA CYS A 1 -8.20 14.19 15.43
C CYS A 1 -8.54 15.64 15.68
N THR A 2 -7.63 16.57 15.38
CA THR A 2 -7.81 18.01 15.57
C THR A 2 -8.84 18.59 14.58
N SER A 3 -9.06 17.94 13.42
CA SER A 3 -10.02 18.40 12.41
C SER A 3 -11.47 18.02 12.75
N CYS A 4 -11.77 16.72 12.92
CA CYS A 4 -13.14 16.24 13.14
C CYS A 4 -13.52 16.07 14.62
N THR A 5 -12.58 16.27 15.55
CA THR A 5 -12.75 16.11 17.01
C THR A 5 -13.03 14.69 17.52
N GLU A 6 -13.02 13.68 16.64
CA GLU A 6 -13.16 12.27 17.01
C GLU A 6 -11.84 11.62 17.48
N PRO A 7 -11.88 10.50 18.22
CA PRO A 7 -10.69 9.72 18.58
C PRO A 7 -9.86 9.32 17.34
N LEU A 8 -8.54 9.23 17.47
CA LEU A 8 -7.61 8.80 16.40
C LEU A 8 -7.61 7.27 16.22
N ILE A 9 -8.78 6.69 16.40
CA ILE A 9 -9.06 5.26 16.32
C ILE A 9 -10.33 5.13 15.50
N ILE A 10 -10.28 4.36 14.43
CA ILE A 10 -11.41 4.03 13.58
C ILE A 10 -12.07 2.77 14.15
N SER A 11 -13.38 2.84 14.41
CA SER A 11 -14.15 1.67 14.82
C SER A 11 -14.40 0.76 13.62
N VAL A 12 -14.05 -0.52 13.75
CA VAL A 12 -14.43 -1.56 12.80
C VAL A 12 -15.78 -2.09 13.26
N GLU A 13 -16.81 -1.98 12.42
CA GLU A 13 -18.12 -2.59 12.67
C GLU A 13 -18.19 -3.90 11.86
N ASP A 14 -17.61 -4.99 12.36
CA ASP A 14 -17.86 -6.31 11.79
C ASP A 14 -19.03 -6.98 12.50
N GLU A 15 -20.11 -7.25 11.76
CA GLU A 15 -21.32 -7.91 12.29
C GLU A 15 -21.07 -9.37 12.75
N ASP A 16 -19.93 -9.98 12.38
CA ASP A 16 -19.66 -11.41 12.53
C ASP A 16 -18.68 -11.81 13.66
N THR A 17 -18.09 -10.86 14.40
CA THR A 17 -17.20 -11.21 15.53
C THR A 17 -17.54 -10.44 16.83
N PRO A 18 -17.87 -11.13 17.93
CA PRO A 18 -18.36 -10.49 19.16
C PRO A 18 -17.27 -9.90 20.07
N ASP A 19 -16.00 -9.92 19.65
CA ASP A 19 -14.86 -9.46 20.45
C ASP A 19 -13.95 -8.54 19.62
N GLN A 20 -14.35 -7.29 19.45
CA GLN A 20 -13.56 -6.24 18.81
C GLN A 20 -13.49 -5.00 19.70
N SER A 21 -12.67 -5.05 20.76
CA SER A 21 -12.45 -3.92 21.65
C SER A 21 -11.27 -3.02 21.26
N ALA A 22 -10.58 -3.30 20.15
CA ALA A 22 -9.43 -2.53 19.70
C ALA A 22 -9.71 -2.00 18.29
N GLY A 23 -10.08 -0.73 18.18
CA GLY A 23 -10.22 -0.08 16.88
C GLY A 23 -8.85 0.16 16.21
N ILE A 24 -8.88 0.51 14.93
CA ILE A 24 -7.72 0.71 14.08
C ILE A 24 -7.10 2.07 14.39
N ILE A 25 -5.82 2.12 14.77
CA ILE A 25 -5.12 3.38 15.02
C ILE A 25 -4.95 4.12 13.69
N ASP A 26 -5.38 5.38 13.64
CA ASP A 26 -5.20 6.28 12.50
C ASP A 26 -4.77 7.66 13.02
N ASP A 27 -3.46 7.80 13.22
CA ASP A 27 -2.87 9.00 13.81
C ASP A 27 -1.67 9.52 13.00
N ILE A 28 -1.89 10.61 12.28
CA ILE A 28 -0.85 11.45 11.69
C ILE A 28 -0.54 12.60 12.66
N GLU A 29 0.67 12.61 13.19
CA GLU A 29 1.21 13.72 13.96
C GLU A 29 2.14 14.58 13.09
N LEU A 30 1.75 15.84 12.90
CA LEU A 30 2.54 16.84 12.18
C LEU A 30 3.72 17.36 13.02
N PRO A 31 4.74 18.01 12.43
CA PRO A 31 5.86 18.60 13.17
C PRO A 31 5.47 19.62 14.24
N CYS A 32 4.29 20.25 14.09
CA CYS A 32 3.73 21.17 15.07
C CYS A 32 3.02 20.49 16.26
N GLY A 33 2.96 19.15 16.27
CA GLY A 33 2.33 18.33 17.32
C GLY A 33 0.80 18.20 17.20
N HIS A 34 0.19 18.67 16.12
CA HIS A 34 -1.24 18.43 15.87
C HIS A 34 -1.45 17.06 15.23
N HIS A 35 -2.56 16.43 15.61
CA HIS A 35 -2.86 15.04 15.26
C HIS A 35 -4.13 14.95 14.41
N TYR A 36 -4.09 14.20 13.32
CA TYR A 36 -5.20 14.05 12.39
C TYR A 36 -5.39 12.59 11.99
N HIS A 37 -6.63 12.24 11.65
CA HIS A 37 -6.89 11.08 10.80
C HIS A 37 -6.25 11.29 9.43
N TRP A 38 -5.83 10.20 8.77
CA TRP A 38 -5.33 10.22 7.40
C TRP A 38 -6.24 11.02 6.47
N TYR A 39 -7.50 10.59 6.38
CA TYR A 39 -8.47 11.19 5.47
C TYR A 39 -8.79 12.66 5.81
N CYS A 40 -8.83 13.00 7.10
CA CYS A 40 -9.08 14.38 7.53
C CYS A 40 -7.96 15.32 7.12
N TYR A 41 -6.70 14.89 7.23
CA TYR A 41 -5.56 15.71 6.84
C TYR A 41 -5.44 15.80 5.31
N TYR A 42 -5.57 14.66 4.62
CA TYR A 42 -5.58 14.56 3.16
C TYR A 42 -6.61 15.51 2.53
N SER A 43 -7.86 15.49 3.02
CA SER A 43 -8.94 16.35 2.54
C SER A 43 -8.61 17.84 2.69
N CYS A 44 -7.96 18.23 3.80
CA CYS A 44 -7.52 19.62 3.98
C CYS A 44 -6.36 19.99 3.05
N LEU A 45 -5.42 19.08 2.81
CA LEU A 45 -4.27 19.37 1.95
C LEU A 45 -4.69 19.60 0.49
N ILE A 46 -5.46 18.70 -0.11
CA ILE A 46 -5.87 18.80 -1.51
C ILE A 46 -6.77 20.01 -1.75
N GLN A 47 -7.70 20.28 -0.82
CA GLN A 47 -8.64 21.37 -1.02
C GLN A 47 -7.96 22.73 -1.15
N PHE A 48 -6.80 22.91 -0.49
CA PHE A 48 -6.13 24.21 -0.42
C PHE A 48 -4.77 24.25 -1.12
N TYR A 49 -4.21 23.11 -1.55
CA TYR A 49 -2.82 22.98 -2.02
C TYR A 49 -1.85 23.77 -1.13
N ASN A 50 -2.10 23.74 0.18
CA ASN A 50 -1.43 24.59 1.16
C ASN A 50 -0.60 23.72 2.10
N PRO A 51 0.74 23.78 2.04
CA PRO A 51 1.61 22.97 2.90
C PRO A 51 1.73 23.59 4.30
N GLN A 52 0.59 23.78 4.96
CA GLN A 52 0.46 24.36 6.29
C GLN A 52 -0.50 23.52 7.12
N CYS A 53 -0.24 23.44 8.42
CA CYS A 53 -1.12 22.77 9.37
C CYS A 53 -2.50 23.44 9.35
N PRO A 54 -3.61 22.70 9.12
CA PRO A 54 -4.96 23.26 9.10
C PRO A 54 -5.36 23.97 10.39
N SER A 55 -4.76 23.59 11.52
CA SER A 55 -5.15 24.12 12.84
C SER A 55 -4.31 25.29 13.33
N CYS A 56 -3.03 25.38 12.95
CA CYS A 56 -2.13 26.44 13.43
C CYS A 56 -1.37 27.20 12.33
N SER A 57 -1.59 26.86 11.07
CA SER A 57 -0.95 27.47 9.88
C SER A 57 0.57 27.39 9.83
N THR A 58 1.20 26.66 10.75
CA THR A 58 2.65 26.39 10.70
C THR A 58 2.95 25.56 9.46
N SER A 59 4.01 25.89 8.73
CA SER A 59 4.50 25.10 7.60
C SER A 59 4.61 23.63 8.00
N THR A 60 4.08 22.74 7.17
CA THR A 60 4.24 21.29 7.37
C THR A 60 5.48 20.73 6.68
N LEU A 61 6.11 21.51 5.81
CA LEU A 61 7.37 21.13 5.16
C LEU A 61 8.55 21.36 6.08
N ASP A 62 9.44 20.38 6.11
CA ASP A 62 10.76 20.50 6.70
C ASP A 62 11.59 21.55 5.94
N SER A 63 12.22 22.46 6.69
CA SER A 63 12.94 23.60 6.11
C SER A 63 14.23 23.22 5.37
N ALA A 64 14.82 22.07 5.67
CA ALA A 64 16.08 21.63 5.06
C ALA A 64 15.84 20.81 3.80
N THR A 65 14.83 19.95 3.82
CA THR A 65 14.54 18.98 2.76
C THR A 65 13.37 19.38 1.88
N GLY A 66 12.49 20.27 2.34
CA GLY A 66 11.24 20.60 1.65
C GLY A 66 10.19 19.48 1.69
N LYS A 67 10.44 18.40 2.45
CA LYS A 67 9.58 17.21 2.54
C LYS A 67 8.54 17.34 3.64
N LEU A 68 7.42 16.63 3.49
CA LEU A 68 6.35 16.59 4.48
C LEU A 68 6.60 15.45 5.48
N LEU A 69 7.47 15.69 6.46
CA LEU A 69 7.87 14.67 7.42
C LEU A 69 6.88 14.61 8.60
N VAL A 70 6.27 13.45 8.82
CA VAL A 70 5.27 13.22 9.89
C VAL A 70 5.65 12.03 10.77
N THR A 71 4.97 11.89 11.90
CA THR A 71 4.90 10.60 12.61
C THR A 71 3.55 9.97 12.33
N TYR A 72 3.53 8.80 11.68
CA TYR A 72 2.31 8.06 11.40
C TYR A 72 2.22 6.83 12.30
N ARG A 73 1.07 6.64 12.95
CA ARG A 73 0.79 5.47 13.78
C ARG A 73 -0.40 4.73 13.17
N ASN A 74 -0.17 3.48 12.80
CA ASN A 74 -1.17 2.57 12.25
C ASN A 74 -0.97 1.16 12.83
N GLU A 75 -1.68 0.16 12.29
CA GLU A 75 -1.55 -1.24 12.72
C GLU A 75 -0.14 -1.80 12.53
N GLY A 76 0.60 -1.28 11.55
CA GLY A 76 2.01 -1.62 11.30
C GLY A 76 2.99 -1.00 12.31
N GLY A 77 2.50 -0.17 13.25
CA GLY A 77 3.30 0.46 14.28
C GLY A 77 3.53 1.95 14.05
N ILE A 78 4.64 2.47 14.61
CA ILE A 78 4.96 3.90 14.60
C ILE A 78 6.08 4.17 13.57
N GLN A 79 5.80 5.02 12.60
CA GLN A 79 6.71 5.44 11.55
C GLN A 79 7.04 6.93 11.74
N THR A 80 8.21 7.22 12.32
CA THR A 80 8.69 8.60 12.52
C THR A 80 9.48 9.09 11.31
N GLY A 81 9.26 10.34 10.90
CA GLY A 81 9.97 10.93 9.77
C GLY A 81 9.52 10.40 8.42
N LEU A 82 8.30 9.86 8.35
CA LEU A 82 7.66 9.42 7.12
C LEU A 82 7.41 10.63 6.22
N ASP A 83 7.85 10.56 4.96
CA ASP A 83 7.57 11.58 3.96
C ASP A 83 6.16 11.37 3.42
N LEU A 84 5.17 11.92 4.12
CA LEU A 84 3.76 11.77 3.77
C LEU A 84 3.47 12.38 2.41
N GLY A 85 4.17 13.44 2.01
CA GLY A 85 4.01 14.04 0.68
C GLY A 85 4.27 13.04 -0.44
N ALA A 86 5.31 12.20 -0.28
CA ALA A 86 5.59 11.14 -1.24
C ALA A 86 4.45 10.10 -1.34
N LEU A 87 3.81 9.76 -0.20
CA LEU A 87 2.66 8.86 -0.19
C LEU A 87 1.43 9.49 -0.86
N LEU A 88 1.22 10.79 -0.69
CA LEU A 88 0.12 11.50 -1.34
C LEU A 88 0.34 11.64 -2.84
N ASP A 89 1.56 11.95 -3.27
CA ASP A 89 1.94 11.99 -4.69
C ASP A 89 1.74 10.60 -5.33
N GLU A 90 2.07 9.55 -4.58
CA GLU A 90 1.85 8.16 -4.97
C GLU A 90 0.35 7.84 -5.09
N GLU A 91 -0.48 8.19 -4.11
CA GLU A 91 -1.94 8.04 -4.17
C GLU A 91 -2.55 8.76 -5.38
N GLU A 92 -2.17 10.03 -5.61
CA GLU A 92 -2.64 10.83 -6.74
C GLU A 92 -2.27 10.18 -8.08
N PHE A 93 -1.02 9.68 -8.20
CA PHE A 93 -0.58 8.95 -9.38
C PHE A 93 -1.43 7.71 -9.66
N TYR A 94 -1.76 6.91 -8.65
CA TYR A 94 -2.57 5.71 -8.82
C TYR A 94 -4.05 6.01 -9.05
N ASP A 95 -4.58 7.10 -8.50
CA ASP A 95 -5.93 7.57 -8.78
C ASP A 95 -6.09 8.04 -10.24
N GLU A 96 -5.05 8.62 -10.83
CA GLU A 96 -4.99 8.92 -12.26
C GLU A 96 -4.75 7.68 -13.15
N ASN A 97 -4.25 6.57 -12.58
CA ASN A 97 -3.88 5.35 -13.28
C ASN A 97 -4.51 4.10 -12.62
N PRO A 98 -5.85 3.93 -12.70
CA PRO A 98 -6.58 2.88 -11.98
C PRO A 98 -6.14 1.45 -12.36
N GLU A 99 -5.70 1.24 -13.59
CA GLU A 99 -5.17 -0.07 -14.03
C GLU A 99 -3.89 -0.42 -13.27
N LEU A 100 -2.98 0.53 -13.05
CA LEU A 100 -1.76 0.31 -12.26
C LEU A 100 -2.08 0.05 -10.80
N LYS A 101 -3.10 0.74 -10.25
CA LYS A 101 -3.59 0.53 -8.88
C LYS A 101 -4.09 -0.91 -8.69
N LYS A 102 -4.82 -1.42 -9.68
CA LYS A 102 -5.33 -2.79 -9.68
C LYS A 102 -4.21 -3.82 -9.77
N VAL A 103 -3.23 -3.61 -10.63
CA VAL A 103 -2.04 -4.48 -10.72
C VAL A 103 -1.30 -4.50 -9.39
N ARG A 104 -1.07 -3.34 -8.76
CA ARG A 104 -0.41 -3.26 -7.47
C ARG A 104 -1.14 -4.06 -6.39
N ALA A 105 -2.46 -3.88 -6.26
CA ALA A 105 -3.27 -4.64 -5.30
C ALA A 105 -3.19 -6.15 -5.54
N PHE A 106 -3.25 -6.58 -6.81
CA PHE A 106 -3.09 -7.99 -7.17
C PHE A 106 -1.72 -8.56 -6.73
N LEU A 107 -0.66 -7.80 -6.96
CA LEU A 107 0.70 -8.21 -6.57
C LEU A 107 0.87 -8.24 -5.04
N GLU A 108 0.23 -7.34 -4.31
CA GLU A 108 0.22 -7.32 -2.84
C GLU A 108 -0.44 -8.57 -2.27
N PHE A 109 -1.62 -8.95 -2.75
CA PHE A 109 -2.26 -10.22 -2.35
C PHE A 109 -1.38 -11.44 -2.70
N CYS A 110 -0.68 -11.41 -3.83
CA CYS A 110 0.30 -12.44 -4.16
C CYS A 110 1.47 -12.49 -3.16
N ALA A 111 1.94 -11.33 -2.68
CA ALA A 111 3.02 -11.21 -1.69
C ALA A 111 2.60 -11.69 -0.30
N GLU A 112 1.36 -11.43 0.08
CA GLU A 112 0.79 -11.81 1.37
C GLU A 112 0.43 -13.30 1.43
N GLY A 113 0.16 -13.90 0.27
CA GLY A 113 -0.30 -15.29 0.18
C GLY A 113 -1.82 -15.41 0.27
N ASP A 114 -2.56 -14.33 -0.01
CA ASP A 114 -4.02 -14.33 0.02
C ASP A 114 -4.57 -14.98 -1.26
N VAL A 115 -4.67 -16.31 -1.22
CA VAL A 115 -5.12 -17.14 -2.35
C VAL A 115 -6.53 -16.80 -2.80
N GLU A 116 -7.42 -16.44 -1.87
CA GLU A 116 -8.83 -16.14 -2.16
C GLU A 116 -8.94 -14.83 -2.95
N SER A 117 -8.31 -13.77 -2.47
CA SER A 117 -8.28 -12.47 -3.16
C SER A 117 -7.56 -12.56 -4.51
N VAL A 118 -6.45 -13.30 -4.60
CA VAL A 118 -5.75 -13.56 -5.88
C VAL A 118 -6.68 -14.25 -6.89
N LEU A 119 -7.40 -15.30 -6.46
CA LEU A 119 -8.31 -16.04 -7.32
C LEU A 119 -9.47 -15.16 -7.80
N GLU A 120 -10.11 -14.42 -6.90
CA GLU A 120 -11.22 -13.52 -7.21
C GLU A 120 -10.79 -12.47 -8.24
N MET A 121 -9.65 -11.82 -8.03
CA MET A 121 -9.14 -10.80 -8.96
C MET A 121 -8.86 -11.35 -10.36
N ILE A 122 -8.27 -12.55 -10.46
CA ILE A 122 -8.03 -13.22 -11.76
C ILE A 122 -9.35 -13.59 -12.45
N GLU A 123 -10.36 -14.01 -11.70
CA GLU A 123 -11.68 -14.35 -12.26
C GLU A 123 -12.45 -13.11 -12.75
N MET A 124 -12.27 -11.97 -12.07
CA MET A 124 -12.79 -10.68 -12.51
C MET A 124 -12.03 -10.12 -13.72
N ASP A 125 -10.72 -10.34 -13.78
CA ASP A 125 -9.85 -9.85 -14.84
C ASP A 125 -8.63 -10.75 -15.05
N ALA A 126 -8.71 -11.56 -16.10
CA ALA A 126 -7.65 -12.51 -16.44
C ALA A 126 -6.37 -11.82 -16.94
N GLU A 127 -6.40 -10.54 -17.34
CA GLU A 127 -5.19 -9.81 -17.77
C GLU A 127 -4.20 -9.60 -16.62
N LEU A 128 -4.67 -9.66 -15.37
CA LEU A 128 -3.82 -9.57 -14.18
C LEU A 128 -2.82 -10.71 -14.05
N LEU A 129 -3.11 -11.87 -14.64
CA LEU A 129 -2.29 -13.07 -14.50
C LEU A 129 -0.82 -12.83 -14.91
N ASP A 130 -0.62 -12.07 -15.99
CA ASP A 130 0.69 -11.72 -16.55
C ASP A 130 1.04 -10.24 -16.37
N ALA A 131 0.22 -9.49 -15.63
CA ALA A 131 0.45 -8.07 -15.42
C ALA A 131 1.75 -7.83 -14.64
N GLN A 132 2.48 -6.80 -15.06
CA GLN A 132 3.76 -6.44 -14.50
C GLN A 132 3.63 -5.18 -13.66
N ASP A 133 4.28 -5.19 -12.50
CA ASP A 133 4.51 -4.00 -11.70
C ASP A 133 5.20 -2.91 -12.53
N PHE A 134 4.74 -1.67 -12.38
CA PHE A 134 5.24 -0.54 -13.16
C PHE A 134 6.72 -0.23 -12.86
N GLU A 135 7.16 -0.40 -11.61
CA GLU A 135 8.51 -0.01 -11.18
C GLU A 135 9.54 -1.14 -11.36
N THR A 136 9.14 -2.36 -11.04
CA THR A 136 10.03 -3.53 -10.96
C THR A 136 9.87 -4.47 -12.14
N GLY A 137 8.79 -4.39 -12.90
CA GLY A 137 8.44 -5.35 -13.95
C GLY A 137 8.05 -6.74 -13.42
N GLN A 138 7.89 -6.90 -12.11
CA GLN A 138 7.54 -8.20 -11.52
C GLN A 138 6.07 -8.57 -11.79
N THR A 139 5.82 -9.84 -12.10
CA THR A 139 4.46 -10.42 -12.13
C THR A 139 4.09 -11.02 -10.78
N GLY A 140 2.81 -11.42 -10.61
CA GLY A 140 2.35 -12.12 -9.40
C GLY A 140 3.21 -13.35 -9.07
N LEU A 141 3.68 -14.07 -10.10
CA LEU A 141 4.53 -15.24 -9.91
C LEU A 141 5.93 -14.89 -9.37
N HIS A 142 6.52 -13.76 -9.78
CA HIS A 142 7.79 -13.29 -9.22
C HIS A 142 7.64 -12.95 -7.74
N VAL A 143 6.59 -12.21 -7.40
CA VAL A 143 6.32 -11.75 -6.05
C VAL A 143 5.99 -12.92 -5.12
N ALA A 144 5.20 -13.89 -5.58
CA ALA A 144 4.88 -15.09 -4.80
C ALA A 144 6.13 -15.94 -4.52
N VAL A 145 7.04 -16.09 -5.49
CA VAL A 145 8.35 -16.76 -5.28
C VAL A 145 9.19 -16.03 -4.25
N GLN A 146 9.34 -14.71 -4.41
CA GLN A 146 10.16 -13.90 -3.51
C GLN A 146 9.70 -14.00 -2.05
N ASN A 147 8.40 -14.14 -1.83
CA ASN A 147 7.78 -14.24 -0.52
C ASN A 147 7.47 -15.69 -0.08
N GLN A 148 7.92 -16.70 -0.82
CA GLN A 148 7.72 -18.12 -0.51
C GLN A 148 6.23 -18.50 -0.31
N ARG A 149 5.34 -17.97 -1.16
CA ARG A 149 3.90 -18.22 -1.12
C ARG A 149 3.54 -19.42 -2.01
N GLU A 150 3.83 -20.62 -1.52
CA GLU A 150 3.64 -21.88 -2.27
C GLU A 150 2.22 -22.04 -2.84
N ASP A 151 1.18 -21.75 -2.05
CA ASP A 151 -0.21 -21.90 -2.48
C ASP A 151 -0.57 -20.93 -3.62
N VAL A 152 -0.08 -19.69 -3.56
CA VAL A 152 -0.25 -18.70 -4.64
C VAL A 152 0.55 -19.11 -5.88
N ILE A 153 1.79 -19.61 -5.71
CA ILE A 153 2.59 -20.12 -6.83
C ILE A 153 1.85 -21.24 -7.54
N GLN A 154 1.29 -22.20 -6.78
CA GLN A 154 0.52 -23.30 -7.34
C GLN A 154 -0.72 -22.79 -8.09
N LEU A 155 -1.50 -21.89 -7.49
CA LEU A 155 -2.67 -21.29 -8.12
C LEU A 155 -2.32 -20.60 -9.45
N LEU A 156 -1.30 -19.74 -9.47
CA LEU A 156 -0.91 -19.00 -10.67
C LEU A 156 -0.45 -19.94 -11.79
N LEU A 157 0.30 -21.00 -11.45
CA LEU A 157 0.72 -22.03 -12.41
C LEU A 157 -0.47 -22.83 -12.97
N GLU A 158 -1.45 -23.17 -12.12
CA GLU A 158 -2.69 -23.85 -12.53
C GLU A 158 -3.55 -22.97 -13.46
N LYS A 159 -3.57 -21.66 -13.22
CA LYS A 159 -4.26 -20.67 -14.08
C LYS A 159 -3.52 -20.38 -15.40
N GLY A 160 -2.30 -20.90 -15.57
CA GLY A 160 -1.58 -20.85 -16.84
C GLY A 160 -0.77 -19.58 -17.09
N VAL A 161 -0.25 -18.96 -16.01
CA VAL A 161 0.63 -17.78 -16.08
C VAL A 161 1.82 -17.99 -17.02
N ASP A 162 2.22 -16.95 -17.76
CA ASP A 162 3.40 -16.98 -18.61
C ASP A 162 4.68 -16.97 -17.76
N ARG A 163 5.29 -18.15 -17.72
CA ARG A 163 6.53 -18.46 -17.00
C ARG A 163 7.78 -17.81 -17.62
N ALA A 164 7.66 -17.22 -18.81
CA ALA A 164 8.76 -16.60 -19.54
C ALA A 164 8.86 -15.07 -19.33
N VAL A 165 7.88 -14.44 -18.68
CA VAL A 165 7.92 -13.00 -18.38
C VAL A 165 9.16 -12.66 -17.54
N LEU A 166 9.82 -11.57 -17.89
CA LEU A 166 11.03 -11.09 -17.23
C LEU A 166 10.73 -9.81 -16.43
N ASP A 167 11.27 -9.75 -15.21
CA ASP A 167 11.35 -8.50 -14.45
C ASP A 167 12.33 -7.50 -15.08
N ASN A 168 12.42 -6.29 -14.52
CA ASN A 168 13.33 -5.25 -15.00
C ASN A 168 14.82 -5.60 -14.80
N ALA A 169 15.13 -6.60 -13.98
CA ALA A 169 16.47 -7.18 -13.86
C ALA A 169 16.76 -8.26 -14.91
N GLY A 170 15.80 -8.57 -15.78
CA GLY A 170 15.92 -9.57 -16.84
C GLY A 170 15.78 -11.01 -16.35
N ARG A 171 15.14 -11.23 -15.19
CA ARG A 171 14.95 -12.54 -14.59
C ARG A 171 13.50 -12.99 -14.76
N ASN A 172 13.29 -14.26 -15.06
CA ASN A 172 11.99 -14.89 -14.82
C ASN A 172 11.88 -15.41 -13.37
N TYR A 173 10.68 -15.86 -12.99
CA TYR A 173 10.39 -16.35 -11.64
C TYR A 173 11.34 -17.49 -11.18
N TYR A 174 11.77 -18.37 -12.09
CA TYR A 174 12.67 -19.48 -11.76
C TYR A 174 14.11 -18.99 -11.52
N GLN A 175 14.59 -18.08 -12.36
CA GLN A 175 15.90 -17.46 -12.16
C GLN A 175 15.94 -16.68 -10.85
N LEU A 176 14.86 -15.99 -10.51
CA LEU A 176 14.69 -15.35 -9.21
C LEU A 176 14.73 -16.37 -8.06
N ALA A 177 14.01 -17.49 -8.15
CA ALA A 177 14.03 -18.55 -7.13
C ALA A 177 15.45 -19.09 -6.89
N VAL A 178 16.19 -19.39 -7.95
CA VAL A 178 17.58 -19.87 -7.88
C VAL A 178 18.50 -18.84 -7.23
N GLU A 179 18.32 -17.55 -7.54
CA GLU A 179 19.12 -16.47 -6.94
C GLU A 179 18.86 -16.33 -5.43
N LEU A 180 17.60 -16.51 -5.00
CA LEU A 180 17.20 -16.46 -3.60
C LEU A 180 17.58 -17.72 -2.81
N GLY A 181 18.00 -18.80 -3.49
CA GLY A 181 18.25 -20.09 -2.86
C GLY A 181 16.96 -20.78 -2.39
N ALA A 182 15.82 -20.46 -3.03
CA ALA A 182 14.57 -21.18 -2.85
C ALA A 182 14.61 -22.49 -3.66
N ASP A 183 14.49 -23.62 -2.97
CA ASP A 183 14.44 -24.99 -3.54
C ASP A 183 13.00 -25.39 -3.93
#